data_AF-A0A7S1TZ18-F1
#
_entry.id   AF-A0A7S1TZ18-F1
#
_cell.length_a   1.000
_cell.length_b   1.000
_cell.length_c   1.000
_cell.angle_alpha   90.00
_cell.angle_beta   90.00
_cell.angle_gamma   90.00
#
_symmetry.space_group_name_H-M   'P 1'
#
loop_
_entity.id
_entity.type
_entity.pdbx_description
1 polymer ?
#
loop_
_entity_poly.entity_id
_entity_poly.type
_entity_poly.pdbx_seq_one_letter_code
_entity_poly.pdbx_strand_id
1 'polypeptide(L)'
;EVRLSVPARLDLLGGVSAEHRSILVDWIFEVGAELHLQRRTCLLAVTLIDRVLTLGTPRSLALARQLQLLGVTALHMASKWEEIYPPQGVNFANSTSGVCTVQDIWACELEI
;
A
#
# COMPACT_ATOMS: atom_id res chain seq x y z
N GLU A 1 -10.10 17.04 -11.03
CA GLU A 1 -8.83 16.38 -10.67
C GLU A 1 -8.59 16.55 -9.17
N VAL A 2 -8.93 15.54 -8.37
CA VAL A 2 -8.70 15.59 -6.92
C VAL A 2 -7.27 15.11 -6.67
N ARG A 3 -6.31 16.03 -6.74
CA ARG A 3 -4.99 15.81 -6.15
C ARG A 3 -5.23 15.68 -4.65
N LEU A 4 -5.27 14.44 -4.14
CA LEU A 4 -5.24 14.16 -2.70
C LEU A 4 -4.02 14.90 -2.14
N SER A 5 -4.26 16.03 -1.48
CA SER A 5 -3.20 16.90 -0.98
C SER A 5 -2.34 16.10 -0.03
N VAL A 6 -1.10 15.88 -0.43
CA VAL A 6 -0.10 15.21 0.42
C VAL A 6 0.01 16.05 1.69
N PRO A 7 -0.21 15.47 2.89
CA PRO A 7 0.06 16.21 4.12
C PRO A 7 1.54 16.58 4.11
N ALA A 8 1.85 17.87 4.30
CA ALA A 8 3.20 18.45 4.33
C ALA A 8 4.17 17.82 5.37
N ARG A 9 3.74 16.78 6.08
CA ARG A 9 4.44 16.06 7.14
C ARG A 9 5.37 14.95 6.61
N LEU A 10 5.14 14.43 5.41
CA LEU A 10 5.96 13.33 4.85
C LEU A 10 7.40 13.77 4.51
N ASP A 11 7.58 14.98 3.98
CA ASP A 11 8.91 15.49 3.60
C ASP A 11 9.83 15.78 4.81
N LEU A 12 9.24 15.97 6.00
CA LEU A 12 9.95 16.28 7.25
C LEU A 12 10.51 15.04 7.97
N LEU A 13 10.10 13.82 7.58
CA LEU A 13 10.46 12.58 8.28
C LEU A 13 11.61 11.80 7.62
N GLY A 14 12.18 12.31 6.51
CA GLY A 14 13.52 11.92 6.05
C GLY A 14 13.72 10.47 5.61
N GLY A 15 12.71 9.84 4.98
CA GLY A 15 12.82 8.45 4.49
C GLY A 15 12.18 8.15 3.13
N VAL A 16 11.02 8.74 2.83
CA VAL A 16 10.28 8.54 1.57
C VAL A 16 9.96 9.90 0.98
N SER A 17 10.43 10.18 -0.24
CA SER A 17 10.09 11.43 -0.93
C SER A 17 8.63 11.42 -1.39
N ALA A 18 8.02 12.61 -1.51
CA ALA A 18 6.68 12.76 -2.09
C ALA A 18 6.52 12.06 -3.46
N GLU A 19 7.60 11.97 -4.23
CA GLU A 19 7.65 11.25 -5.51
C GLU A 19 7.45 9.74 -5.35
N HIS A 20 8.20 9.08 -4.45
CA HIS A 20 8.05 7.65 -4.19
C HIS A 20 6.63 7.30 -3.70
N ARG A 21 6.05 8.19 -2.89
CA ARG A 21 4.65 8.05 -2.46
C ARG A 21 3.69 8.18 -3.65
N SER A 22 3.89 9.15 -4.54
CA SER A 22 3.03 9.32 -5.72
C SER A 22 3.02 8.07 -6.58
N ILE A 23 4.22 7.54 -6.90
CA ILE A 23 4.38 6.32 -7.69
C ILE A 23 3.67 5.13 -7.02
N LEU A 24 3.82 4.98 -5.69
CA LEU A 24 3.14 3.93 -4.95
C LEU A 24 1.61 4.10 -5.01
N VAL A 25 1.08 5.30 -4.79
CA VAL A 25 -0.36 5.56 -4.82
C VAL A 25 -0.95 5.29 -6.20
N ASP A 26 -0.28 5.72 -7.27
CA ASP A 26 -0.73 5.45 -8.64
C ASP A 26 -0.80 3.93 -8.88
N TRP A 27 0.25 3.21 -8.49
CA TRP A 27 0.29 1.75 -8.58
C TRP A 27 -0.80 1.06 -7.74
N ILE A 28 -1.15 1.57 -6.57
CA ILE A 28 -2.27 1.04 -5.75
C ILE A 28 -3.59 1.12 -6.50
N PHE A 29 -3.83 2.20 -7.26
CA PHE A 29 -5.04 2.32 -8.06
C PHE A 29 -5.02 1.38 -9.27
N GLU A 30 -3.86 1.14 -9.87
CA GLU A 30 -3.70 0.15 -10.95
C GLU A 30 -4.02 -1.27 -10.46
N VAL A 31 -3.41 -1.71 -9.36
CA VAL A 31 -3.67 -3.03 -8.76
C VAL A 31 -5.11 -3.15 -8.29
N GLY A 32 -5.67 -2.10 -7.70
CA GLY A 32 -7.07 -2.08 -7.29
C GLY A 32 -8.03 -2.23 -8.47
N ALA A 33 -7.72 -1.62 -9.62
CA ALA A 33 -8.51 -1.77 -10.83
C ALA A 33 -8.38 -3.18 -11.43
N GLU A 34 -7.17 -3.76 -11.43
CA GLU A 34 -6.92 -5.15 -11.86
C GLU A 34 -7.72 -6.15 -11.02
N LEU A 35 -7.80 -5.93 -9.71
CA LEU A 35 -8.53 -6.78 -8.76
C LEU A 35 -10.02 -6.40 -8.62
N HIS A 36 -10.51 -5.47 -9.44
CA HIS A 36 -11.90 -4.98 -9.41
C HIS A 36 -12.37 -4.48 -8.04
N LEU A 37 -11.47 -3.86 -7.27
CA LEU A 37 -11.77 -3.30 -5.95
C LEU A 37 -12.53 -1.98 -6.07
N GLN A 38 -13.32 -1.67 -5.04
CA GLN A 38 -13.97 -0.37 -4.95
C GLN A 38 -12.95 0.75 -4.75
N ARG A 39 -13.25 1.94 -5.29
CA ARG A 39 -12.45 3.14 -5.06
C ARG A 39 -12.24 3.43 -3.56
N ARG A 40 -13.26 3.14 -2.74
CA ARG A 40 -13.20 3.32 -1.28
C ARG A 40 -12.13 2.42 -0.65
N THR A 41 -11.99 1.18 -1.13
CA THR A 41 -10.95 0.24 -0.73
C THR A 41 -9.55 0.78 -1.01
N CYS A 42 -9.30 1.30 -2.22
CA CYS A 42 -8.00 1.89 -2.57
C CYS A 42 -7.69 3.13 -1.71
N LEU A 43 -8.68 3.99 -1.45
CA LEU A 43 -8.50 5.17 -0.59
C LEU A 43 -8.21 4.78 0.88
N LEU A 44 -8.84 3.71 1.37
CA LEU A 44 -8.56 3.15 2.68
C LEU A 44 -7.11 2.61 2.75
N ALA A 45 -6.66 1.88 1.73
CA ALA A 45 -5.29 1.41 1.62
C ALA A 45 -4.27 2.56 1.63
N VAL A 46 -4.50 3.62 0.85
CA VAL A 46 -3.64 4.83 0.87
C VAL A 46 -3.58 5.46 2.27
N THR A 47 -4.71 5.51 2.96
CA THR A 47 -4.76 6.03 4.34
C THR A 47 -3.93 5.17 5.30
N LEU A 48 -3.97 3.85 5.15
CA LEU A 48 -3.14 2.92 5.93
C LEU A 48 -1.65 3.14 5.65
N ILE A 49 -1.27 3.20 4.36
CA ILE A 49 0.11 3.46 3.93
C ILE A 49 0.63 4.75 4.57
N ASP A 50 -0.12 5.86 4.45
CA ASP A 50 0.28 7.15 4.99
C ASP A 50 0.48 7.12 6.51
N ARG A 51 -0.37 6.38 7.23
CA ARG A 51 -0.25 6.20 8.68
C ARG A 51 1.00 5.42 9.04
N VAL A 52 1.26 4.30 8.38
CA VAL A 52 2.45 3.47 8.61
C VAL A 52 3.72 4.27 8.33
N LEU A 53 3.75 5.03 7.24
CA LEU A 53 4.89 5.91 6.91
C LEU A 53 5.09 7.02 7.96
N THR A 54 4.00 7.53 8.56
CA THR A 54 4.07 8.60 9.58
C THR A 54 4.49 8.10 10.96
N LEU A 55 4.18 6.84 11.30
CA LEU A 55 4.48 6.26 12.61
C LEU A 55 5.95 5.83 12.78
N GLY A 56 6.74 5.93 11.71
CA GLY A 56 8.18 5.67 11.75
C GLY A 56 8.49 4.18 11.66
N THR A 57 8.43 3.65 10.45
CA THR A 57 9.02 2.36 10.11
C THR A 57 10.49 2.55 9.66
N PRO A 58 11.36 1.55 9.87
CA PRO A 58 12.81 1.72 9.75
C PRO A 58 13.22 2.23 8.36
N ARG A 59 14.29 3.04 8.31
CA ARG A 59 14.95 3.56 7.06
C ARG A 59 15.16 2.52 5.95
N SER A 60 15.05 1.23 6.29
CA SER A 60 15.02 0.06 5.41
C SER A 60 13.95 0.14 4.30
N LEU A 61 12.82 0.83 4.53
CA LEU A 61 11.70 0.96 3.56
C LEU A 61 12.00 1.81 2.32
N ALA A 62 13.22 2.34 2.19
CA ALA A 62 13.66 3.03 0.98
C ALA A 62 13.84 2.09 -0.24
N LEU A 63 13.76 0.76 -0.06
CA LEU A 63 13.83 -0.18 -1.17
C LEU A 63 12.45 -0.37 -1.80
N ALA A 64 12.33 -0.22 -3.12
CA ALA A 64 11.07 -0.36 -3.87
C ALA A 64 10.28 -1.63 -3.51
N ARG A 65 10.97 -2.75 -3.25
CA ARG A 65 10.38 -4.01 -2.79
C ARG A 65 9.59 -3.86 -1.48
N GLN A 66 10.07 -3.06 -0.54
CA GLN A 66 9.38 -2.87 0.75
C GLN A 66 8.17 -1.94 0.61
N LEU A 67 8.23 -0.94 -0.29
CA LEU A 67 7.07 -0.09 -0.60
C LEU A 67 5.97 -0.88 -1.32
N GLN A 68 6.34 -1.74 -2.29
CA GLN A 68 5.38 -2.61 -2.96
C GLN A 68 4.74 -3.60 -1.98
N LEU A 69 5.54 -4.22 -1.08
CA LEU A 69 5.04 -5.08 -0.02
C LEU A 69 4.03 -4.33 0.88
N LEU A 70 4.41 -3.15 1.38
CA LEU A 70 3.51 -2.31 2.18
C LEU A 70 2.22 -2.00 1.41
N GLY A 71 2.34 -1.68 0.11
CA GLY A 71 1.20 -1.38 -0.75
C GLY A 71 0.22 -2.53 -0.89
N VAL A 72 0.69 -3.73 -1.25
CA VAL A 72 -0.19 -4.90 -1.37
C VAL A 72 -0.75 -5.34 -0.03
N THR A 73 0.01 -5.22 1.06
CA THR A 73 -0.49 -5.53 2.40
C THR A 73 -1.61 -4.58 2.80
N ALA A 74 -1.44 -3.28 2.56
CA ALA A 74 -2.48 -2.28 2.84
C ALA A 74 -3.74 -2.52 2.00
N LEU A 75 -3.61 -2.90 0.72
CA LEU A 75 -4.73 -3.27 -0.14
C LEU A 75 -5.42 -4.57 0.33
N HIS A 76 -4.66 -5.58 0.71
CA HIS A 76 -5.18 -6.83 1.23
C HIS A 76 -5.97 -6.59 2.53
N MET A 77 -5.43 -5.79 3.46
CA MET A 77 -6.15 -5.38 4.67
C MET A 77 -7.40 -4.58 4.33
N ALA A 78 -7.29 -3.53 3.51
CA ALA A 78 -8.42 -2.69 3.15
C ALA A 78 -9.55 -3.48 2.48
N SER A 79 -9.22 -4.43 1.60
CA SER A 79 -10.23 -5.26 0.94
C SER A 79 -10.98 -6.14 1.93
N LYS A 80 -10.32 -6.74 2.92
CA LYS A 80 -11.00 -7.50 3.99
C LYS A 80 -11.97 -6.66 4.82
N TRP A 81 -11.73 -5.35 4.92
CA TRP A 81 -12.60 -4.42 5.64
C TRP A 81 -13.76 -3.89 4.81
N GLU A 82 -13.52 -3.61 3.53
CA GLU A 82 -14.43 -2.84 2.69
C GLU A 82 -15.23 -3.71 1.70
N GLU A 83 -14.64 -4.79 1.19
CA GLU A 83 -15.27 -5.63 0.18
C GLU A 83 -16.17 -6.70 0.83
N ILE A 84 -17.32 -6.95 0.19
CA ILE A 84 -18.19 -8.08 0.58
C ILE A 84 -17.48 -9.41 0.29
N TYR A 85 -16.72 -9.48 -0.81
CA TYR A 85 -15.97 -10.64 -1.26
C TYR A 85 -14.52 -10.24 -1.56
N PRO A 86 -13.65 -10.14 -0.52
CA PRO A 86 -12.26 -9.74 -0.72
C PRO A 86 -11.50 -10.79 -1.57
N PRO A 87 -10.60 -10.35 -2.47
CA PRO A 87 -9.69 -11.26 -3.16
C PRO A 87 -8.78 -12.01 -2.18
N GLN A 88 -8.28 -13.18 -2.58
CA GLN A 88 -7.35 -13.93 -1.75
C GLN A 88 -5.96 -13.27 -1.75
N GLY A 89 -5.18 -13.49 -0.68
CA GLY A 89 -3.81 -12.97 -0.58
C GLY A 89 -2.91 -13.33 -1.78
N VAL A 90 -3.15 -14.48 -2.42
CA VAL A 90 -2.43 -14.89 -3.63
C VAL A 90 -2.67 -13.96 -4.82
N ASN A 91 -3.87 -13.37 -4.95
CA ASN A 91 -4.17 -12.40 -6.01
C ASN A 91 -3.29 -11.15 -5.86
N PHE A 92 -3.15 -10.66 -4.62
CA PHE A 92 -2.28 -9.52 -4.31
C PHE A 92 -0.80 -9.84 -4.54
N ALA A 93 -0.34 -11.03 -4.12
CA ALA A 93 1.03 -11.47 -4.38
C ALA A 93 1.35 -11.54 -5.88
N ASN A 94 0.40 -12.02 -6.70
CA ASN A 94 0.57 -12.11 -8.15
C ASN A 94 0.72 -10.73 -8.82
N SER A 95 0.02 -9.69 -8.35
CA SER A 95 0.19 -8.32 -8.85
C SER A 95 1.59 -7.73 -8.60
N THR A 96 2.38 -8.33 -7.71
CA THR A 96 3.79 -7.94 -7.49
C THR A 96 4.79 -8.60 -8.44
N SER A 97 4.33 -9.34 -9.46
CA SER A 97 5.22 -10.07 -10.39
C SER A 97 6.24 -10.99 -9.70
N GLY A 98 5.87 -11.57 -8.56
CA GLY A 98 6.71 -12.49 -7.78
C GLY A 98 7.70 -11.81 -6.82
N VAL A 99 7.63 -10.49 -6.64
CA VAL A 99 8.48 -9.75 -5.70
C VAL A 99 8.11 -10.05 -4.23
N CYS A 100 6.84 -10.33 -3.96
CA CYS A 100 6.31 -10.64 -2.63
C CYS A 100 5.55 -11.96 -2.64
N THR A 101 5.69 -12.73 -1.56
CA THR A 101 4.90 -13.93 -1.30
C THR A 101 3.70 -13.62 -0.40
N VAL A 102 2.72 -14.52 -0.36
CA VAL A 102 1.58 -14.41 0.57
C VAL A 102 2.06 -14.40 2.04
N GLN A 103 3.15 -15.10 2.33
CA GLN A 103 3.75 -15.12 3.67
C GLN A 103 4.34 -13.77 4.04
N ASP A 104 4.98 -13.07 3.10
CA ASP A 104 5.48 -11.71 3.32
C ASP A 104 4.32 -10.75 3.60
N ILE A 105 3.20 -10.89 2.88
CA ILE A 105 1.99 -10.08 3.09
C ILE A 105 1.45 -10.29 4.50
N TRP A 106 1.35 -11.54 4.96
CA TRP A 106 0.87 -11.83 6.31
C TRP A 106 1.82 -11.37 7.41
N ALA A 107 3.14 -11.56 7.20
CA ALA A 107 4.14 -11.07 8.14
C ALA A 107 4.07 -9.54 8.26
N CYS A 108 3.99 -8.85 7.13
CA CYS A 108 3.84 -7.39 7.09
C CYS A 108 2.53 -6.94 7.75
N GLU A 109 1.41 -7.64 7.52
CA GLU A 109 0.12 -7.35 8.15
C GLU A 109 0.17 -7.45 9.68
N LEU A 110 0.98 -8.35 10.24
CA LEU A 110 1.15 -8.48 11.69
C LEU A 110 2.05 -7.39 12.30
N GLU A 111 2.89 -6.75 11.48
CA GLU A 111 3.81 -5.70 11.92
C GLU A 111 3.20 -4.30 11.91
N ILE A 112 2.17 -4.05 11.09
CA ILE A 112 1.56 -2.72 10.87
C ILE A 112 0.22 -2.53 11.58
#